data_AF-A0A1W9KU45-F1
#
_entry.id   AF-A0A1W9KU45-F1
#
_cell.length_a   1.000
_cell.length_b   1.000
_cell.length_c   1.000
_cell.angle_alpha   90.00
_cell.angle_beta   90.00
_cell.angle_gamma   90.00
#
_symmetry.space_group_name_H-M   'P 1'
#
loop_
_entity.id
_entity.type
_entity.pdbx_description
1 polymer ?
#
loop_
_entity_poly.entity_id
_entity_poly.type
_entity_poly.pdbx_seq_one_letter_code
_entity_poly.pdbx_strand_id
1 'polypeptide(L)'
;MSQQNAGGKERVKTEQALPKASKTPAQQLADNPSLSAKLSALMPAGTDLQAASAGFKNLGQFVAAVHVSTNLSLSFTDLKTEMTTGASLGTAIHSLRPQVKAETEATKAQRQAARDVFSTHP
;
A
#
# COMPACT_ATOMS: atom_id res chain seq x y z
N MET A 1 45.00 -11.38 2.15
CA MET A 1 44.49 -10.76 0.91
C MET A 1 42.97 -10.86 0.93
N SER A 2 42.33 -9.71 0.97
CA SER A 2 40.87 -9.49 1.06
C SER A 2 40.13 -9.93 -0.19
N GLN A 3 38.88 -10.43 -0.04
CA GLN A 3 37.63 -10.07 -0.76
C GLN A 3 36.47 -10.66 0.10
N GLN A 4 35.60 -9.94 0.83
CA GLN A 4 34.54 -8.96 0.48
C GLN A 4 33.51 -9.46 -0.54
N ASN A 5 32.32 -9.87 -0.05
CA ASN A 5 31.03 -9.45 -0.60
C ASN A 5 29.92 -9.56 0.47
N ALA A 6 29.27 -8.43 0.72
CA ALA A 6 28.16 -8.25 1.64
C ALA A 6 26.85 -8.34 0.85
N GLY A 7 25.82 -9.01 1.39
CA GLY A 7 24.48 -8.95 0.80
C GLY A 7 23.59 -10.16 1.03
N GLY A 8 23.51 -10.68 2.26
CA GLY A 8 22.46 -11.61 2.65
C GLY A 8 21.12 -10.90 2.77
N LYS A 9 20.50 -10.56 1.63
CA LYS A 9 19.08 -10.15 1.56
C LYS A 9 18.22 -11.40 1.46
N GLU A 10 18.30 -12.21 2.50
CA GLU A 10 17.40 -13.35 2.74
C GLU A 10 16.16 -12.82 3.48
N ARG A 11 15.19 -12.32 2.72
CA ARG A 11 13.78 -12.44 3.13
C ARG A 11 12.99 -13.12 2.03
N VAL A 12 13.40 -14.36 1.78
CA VAL A 12 12.54 -15.38 1.18
C VAL A 12 11.52 -15.76 2.24
N LYS A 13 10.35 -15.10 2.23
CA LYS A 13 9.12 -15.69 2.76
C LYS A 13 8.21 -15.98 1.57
N THR A 14 8.64 -16.98 0.81
CA THR A 14 7.79 -17.71 -0.13
C THR A 14 7.00 -18.73 0.70
N GLU A 15 5.77 -18.37 1.08
CA GLU A 15 4.66 -19.31 1.26
C GLU A 15 3.74 -19.02 0.06
N GLN A 16 3.86 -19.72 -1.07
CA GLN A 16 3.26 -21.04 -1.40
C GLN A 16 1.76 -21.13 -1.06
N ALA A 17 0.80 -21.52 -1.90
CA ALA A 17 0.65 -21.70 -3.35
C ALA A 17 -0.86 -22.01 -3.66
N LEU A 18 -1.35 -21.67 -4.88
CA LEU A 18 -2.52 -22.24 -5.64
C LEU A 18 -3.97 -21.73 -5.31
N PRO A 19 -4.98 -21.74 -6.23
CA PRO A 19 -5.02 -21.84 -7.71
C PRO A 19 -5.84 -20.70 -8.41
N LYS A 20 -5.53 -20.32 -9.66
CA LYS A 20 -6.40 -19.55 -10.58
C LYS A 20 -7.13 -18.29 -10.01
N ALA A 21 -6.47 -17.25 -9.51
CA ALA A 21 -7.19 -16.03 -9.09
C ALA A 21 -6.26 -14.80 -8.90
N SER A 22 -6.69 -13.63 -9.39
CA SER A 22 -6.34 -12.26 -8.97
C SER A 22 -4.86 -11.93 -8.63
N LYS A 23 -4.18 -11.14 -9.49
CA LYS A 23 -2.83 -10.59 -9.22
C LYS A 23 -2.76 -9.95 -7.81
N THR A 24 -1.72 -10.25 -7.03
CA THR A 24 -1.50 -9.60 -5.71
C THR A 24 -1.26 -8.09 -5.89
N PRO A 25 -1.55 -7.25 -4.87
CA PRO A 25 -1.29 -5.81 -4.98
C PRO A 25 0.17 -5.49 -5.30
N ALA A 26 1.13 -6.23 -4.74
CA ALA A 26 2.55 -6.07 -5.07
C ALA A 26 2.87 -6.40 -6.53
N GLN A 27 2.26 -7.45 -7.10
CA GLN A 27 2.42 -7.78 -8.52
C GLN A 27 1.73 -6.76 -9.43
N GLN A 28 0.52 -6.33 -9.08
CA GLN A 28 -0.17 -5.30 -9.86
C GLN A 28 0.65 -4.01 -9.85
N LEU A 29 1.27 -3.66 -8.73
CA LEU A 29 2.11 -2.48 -8.65
C LEU A 29 3.35 -2.60 -9.54
N ALA A 30 4.02 -3.75 -9.55
CA ALA A 30 5.13 -4.03 -10.45
C ALA A 30 4.73 -3.98 -11.94
N ASP A 31 3.51 -4.41 -12.27
CA ASP A 31 2.90 -4.34 -13.60
C ASP A 31 2.46 -2.90 -13.98
N ASN A 32 2.34 -2.00 -12.99
CA ASN A 32 1.88 -0.62 -13.14
C ASN A 32 2.97 0.38 -12.70
N PRO A 33 3.98 0.64 -13.55
CA PRO A 33 5.06 1.58 -13.24
C PRO A 33 4.55 3.03 -13.04
N SER A 34 3.52 3.45 -13.79
CA SER A 34 2.91 4.78 -13.63
C SER A 34 2.27 4.97 -12.25
N LEU A 35 1.60 3.93 -11.73
CA LEU A 35 1.03 3.94 -10.38
C LEU A 35 2.15 3.97 -9.34
N SER A 36 3.18 3.13 -9.53
CA SER A 36 4.35 3.07 -8.66
C SER A 36 5.04 4.43 -8.54
N ALA A 37 5.22 5.14 -9.66
CA ALA A 37 5.81 6.48 -9.67
C ALA A 37 4.95 7.49 -8.89
N LYS A 38 3.63 7.47 -9.08
CA LYS A 38 2.69 8.33 -8.33
C LYS A 38 2.75 8.05 -6.83
N LEU A 39 2.72 6.78 -6.43
CA LEU A 39 2.80 6.41 -5.01
C LEU A 39 4.16 6.77 -4.41
N SER A 40 5.24 6.56 -5.15
CA SER A 40 6.60 6.95 -4.73
C SER A 40 6.71 8.47 -4.51
N ALA A 41 5.99 9.29 -5.28
CA ALA A 41 5.93 10.73 -5.08
C ALA A 41 5.08 11.17 -3.87
N LEU A 42 4.14 10.33 -3.43
CA LEU A 42 3.26 10.59 -2.28
C LEU A 42 3.86 10.09 -0.95
N MET A 43 4.82 9.18 -1.02
CA MET A 43 5.52 8.60 0.12
C MET A 43 6.94 9.16 0.22
N PRO A 44 7.58 9.12 1.40
CA PRO A 44 8.99 9.47 1.50
C PRO A 44 9.85 8.54 0.64
N ALA A 45 10.87 9.12 0.00
CA ALA A 45 11.82 8.40 -0.82
C ALA A 45 12.48 7.27 -0.02
N GLY A 46 12.57 6.07 -0.62
CA GLY A 46 13.09 4.87 0.04
C GLY A 46 12.02 3.98 0.69
N THR A 47 10.73 4.35 0.60
CA THR A 47 9.64 3.44 0.98
C THR A 47 9.59 2.26 -0.01
N ASP A 48 9.70 1.04 0.51
CA ASP A 48 9.53 -0.17 -0.29
C ASP A 48 8.04 -0.42 -0.57
N LEU A 49 7.59 -0.09 -1.79
CA LEU A 49 6.17 -0.19 -2.15
C LEU A 49 5.65 -1.65 -2.18
N GLN A 50 6.51 -2.63 -2.44
CA GLN A 50 6.11 -4.05 -2.40
C GLN A 50 5.84 -4.50 -0.97
N ALA A 51 6.75 -4.20 -0.04
CA ALA A 51 6.58 -4.47 1.37
C ALA A 51 5.41 -3.65 1.94
N ALA A 52 5.24 -2.40 1.50
CA ALA A 52 4.12 -1.56 1.91
C ALA A 52 2.78 -2.17 1.46
N SER A 53 2.66 -2.61 0.21
CA SER A 53 1.45 -3.23 -0.35
C SER A 53 1.17 -4.67 0.14
N ALA A 54 2.13 -5.30 0.81
CA ALA A 54 1.93 -6.62 1.41
C ALA A 54 0.87 -6.58 2.54
N GLY A 55 -0.02 -7.58 2.55
CA GLY A 55 -1.09 -7.71 3.54
C GLY A 55 -2.39 -6.99 3.18
N PHE A 56 -2.39 -6.13 2.16
CA PHE A 56 -3.62 -5.53 1.65
C PHE A 56 -4.43 -6.54 0.84
N LYS A 57 -5.76 -6.48 0.97
CA LYS A 57 -6.66 -7.37 0.21
C LYS A 57 -6.58 -7.12 -1.29
N ASN A 58 -6.45 -5.85 -1.69
CA ASN A 58 -6.41 -5.42 -3.10
C ASN A 58 -5.58 -4.13 -3.25
N LEU A 59 -5.11 -3.87 -4.46
CA LEU A 59 -4.30 -2.68 -4.79
C LEU A 59 -5.03 -1.37 -4.44
N GLY A 60 -6.34 -1.29 -4.73
CA GLY A 60 -7.13 -0.09 -4.41
C GLY A 60 -7.12 0.26 -2.92
N GLN A 61 -7.07 -0.73 -2.01
CA GLN A 61 -6.97 -0.46 -0.57
C GLN A 61 -5.60 0.07 -0.17
N PHE A 62 -4.53 -0.47 -0.77
CA PHE A 62 -3.17 0.01 -0.55
C PHE A 62 -3.02 1.47 -1.02
N VAL A 63 -3.42 1.75 -2.27
CA VAL A 63 -3.36 3.11 -2.84
C VAL A 63 -4.21 4.08 -2.02
N ALA A 64 -5.40 3.67 -1.58
CA ALA A 64 -6.24 4.50 -0.72
C ALA A 64 -5.54 4.78 0.63
N ALA A 65 -4.93 3.78 1.25
CA ALA A 65 -4.19 3.96 2.50
C ALA A 65 -3.03 4.97 2.36
N VAL A 66 -2.30 4.94 1.23
CA VAL A 66 -1.28 5.96 0.93
C VAL A 66 -1.90 7.35 0.82
N HIS A 67 -2.99 7.51 0.05
CA HIS A 67 -3.68 8.80 -0.07
C HIS A 67 -4.20 9.34 1.26
N VAL A 68 -4.72 8.49 2.14
CA VAL A 68 -5.13 8.93 3.49
C VAL A 68 -3.92 9.39 4.28
N SER A 69 -2.83 8.59 4.29
CA SER A 69 -1.58 8.94 4.96
C SER A 69 -1.08 10.31 4.54
N THR A 70 -1.09 10.63 3.24
CA THR A 70 -0.72 11.95 2.72
C THR A 70 -1.76 13.03 3.07
N ASN A 71 -3.05 12.79 2.86
CA ASN A 71 -4.12 13.78 3.08
C ASN A 71 -4.20 14.24 4.53
N LEU A 72 -4.04 13.31 5.47
CA LEU A 72 -4.17 13.56 6.90
C LEU A 72 -2.82 13.62 7.62
N SER A 73 -1.71 13.46 6.89
CA SER A 73 -0.34 13.39 7.44
C SER A 73 -0.22 12.39 8.59
N LEU A 74 -0.83 11.20 8.43
CA LEU A 74 -0.76 10.11 9.42
C LEU A 74 0.28 9.06 9.04
N SER A 75 0.70 8.28 10.02
CA SER A 75 1.56 7.12 9.81
C SER A 75 0.87 6.06 8.95
N PHE A 76 1.41 5.84 7.74
CA PHE A 76 0.98 4.74 6.87
C PHE A 76 1.14 3.37 7.57
N THR A 77 2.18 3.19 8.39
CA THR A 77 2.45 1.94 9.12
C THR A 77 1.32 1.55 10.08
N ASP A 78 0.82 2.51 10.87
CA ASP A 78 -0.29 2.29 11.78
C ASP A 78 -1.58 1.99 11.01
N LEU A 79 -1.85 2.75 9.94
CA LEU A 79 -3.02 2.55 9.10
C LEU A 79 -3.00 1.17 8.43
N LYS A 80 -1.83 0.77 7.92
CA LYS A 80 -1.61 -0.55 7.36
C LYS A 80 -1.89 -1.62 8.41
N THR A 81 -1.37 -1.47 9.62
CA THR A 81 -1.55 -2.46 10.69
C THR A 81 -3.04 -2.70 10.93
N GLU A 82 -3.81 -1.65 11.18
CA GLU A 82 -5.27 -1.72 11.35
C GLU A 82 -5.99 -2.37 10.15
N MET A 83 -5.60 -2.02 8.92
CA MET A 83 -6.22 -2.60 7.73
C MET A 83 -5.86 -4.08 7.53
N THR A 84 -4.65 -4.48 7.91
CA THR A 84 -4.19 -5.87 7.83
C THR A 84 -4.76 -6.75 8.94
N THR A 85 -5.14 -6.19 10.08
CA THR A 85 -5.88 -6.91 11.14
C THR A 85 -7.35 -7.12 10.80
N GLY A 86 -7.86 -6.47 9.74
CA GLY A 86 -9.19 -6.66 9.20
C GLY A 86 -10.10 -5.44 9.31
N ALA A 87 -9.61 -4.31 9.84
CA ALA A 87 -10.39 -3.09 9.88
C ALA A 87 -10.64 -2.52 8.47
N SER A 88 -11.79 -1.89 8.27
CA SER A 88 -12.06 -1.10 7.09
C SER A 88 -11.24 0.19 7.10
N LEU A 89 -10.98 0.78 5.93
CA LEU A 89 -10.21 2.03 5.81
C LEU A 89 -10.79 3.14 6.72
N GLY A 90 -12.11 3.33 6.71
CA GLY A 90 -12.76 4.30 7.60
C GLY A 90 -12.57 4.01 9.08
N THR A 91 -12.69 2.75 9.49
CA THR A 91 -12.46 2.33 10.89
C THR A 91 -11.02 2.59 11.32
N ALA A 92 -10.05 2.19 10.50
CA ALA A 92 -8.63 2.40 10.76
C ALA A 92 -8.28 3.91 10.88
N ILE A 93 -8.86 4.75 10.02
CA ILE A 93 -8.69 6.21 10.13
C ILE A 93 -9.30 6.73 11.41
N HIS A 94 -10.50 6.27 11.78
CA HIS A 94 -11.17 6.72 13.00
C HIS A 94 -10.41 6.31 14.27
N SER A 95 -9.82 5.11 14.30
CA SER A 95 -8.94 4.65 15.38
C SER A 95 -7.74 5.57 15.56
N LEU A 96 -7.08 5.96 14.47
CA LEU A 96 -5.84 6.75 14.52
C LEU A 96 -6.09 8.27 14.62
N ARG A 97 -7.18 8.74 14.05
CA ARG A 97 -7.56 10.16 13.94
C ARG A 97 -9.07 10.32 14.16
N PRO A 98 -9.58 10.12 15.39
CA PRO A 98 -11.01 10.25 15.69
C PRO A 98 -11.54 11.68 15.47
N GLN A 99 -10.64 12.66 15.46
CA GLN A 99 -10.93 14.07 15.22
C GLN A 99 -11.26 14.43 13.77
N VAL A 100 -10.97 13.54 12.80
CA VAL A 100 -11.31 13.78 11.38
C VAL A 100 -12.55 12.99 10.96
N LYS A 101 -13.20 13.43 9.88
CA LYS A 101 -14.32 12.71 9.25
C LYS A 101 -13.80 11.48 8.51
N ALA A 102 -13.58 10.39 9.26
CA ALA A 102 -12.95 9.18 8.76
C ALA A 102 -13.62 8.60 7.50
N GLU A 103 -14.95 8.55 7.46
CA GLU A 103 -15.69 8.10 6.27
C GLU A 103 -15.50 9.00 5.05
N THR A 104 -15.48 10.32 5.25
CA THR A 104 -15.25 11.29 4.17
C THR A 104 -13.86 11.11 3.57
N GLU A 105 -12.84 11.00 4.43
CA GLU A 105 -11.46 10.82 4.00
C GLU A 105 -11.22 9.44 3.38
N ALA A 106 -11.81 8.39 3.95
CA ALA A 106 -11.80 7.05 3.36
C ALA A 106 -12.42 7.06 1.95
N THR A 107 -13.62 7.64 1.81
CA THR A 107 -14.32 7.71 0.51
C THR A 107 -13.51 8.51 -0.50
N LYS A 108 -12.95 9.65 -0.09
CA LYS A 108 -12.10 10.49 -0.93
C LYS A 108 -10.87 9.71 -1.40
N ALA A 109 -10.17 9.05 -0.49
CA ALA A 109 -8.99 8.25 -0.81
C ALA A 109 -9.31 7.03 -1.67
N GLN A 110 -10.46 6.36 -1.45
CA GLN A 110 -10.92 5.26 -2.31
C GLN A 110 -11.21 5.75 -3.73
N ARG A 111 -11.81 6.93 -3.90
CA ARG A 111 -12.03 7.52 -5.22
C ARG A 111 -10.71 7.89 -5.89
N GLN A 112 -9.78 8.49 -5.15
CA GLN A 112 -8.43 8.79 -5.66
C GLN A 112 -7.74 7.50 -6.10
N ALA A 113 -7.78 6.47 -5.27
CA ALA A 113 -7.22 5.16 -5.57
C ALA A 113 -7.85 4.50 -6.79
N ALA A 114 -9.19 4.50 -6.89
CA ALA A 114 -9.88 3.97 -8.05
C ALA A 114 -9.48 4.73 -9.32
N ARG A 115 -9.34 6.05 -9.24
CA ARG A 115 -8.93 6.87 -10.39
C ARG A 115 -7.47 6.63 -10.77
N ASP A 116 -6.57 6.46 -9.81
CA ASP A 116 -5.17 6.14 -10.07
C ASP A 116 -5.04 4.72 -10.67
N VAL A 117 -5.72 3.72 -10.12
CA VAL A 117 -5.69 2.34 -10.64
C VAL A 117 -6.36 2.23 -12.01
N PHE A 118 -7.47 2.94 -12.24
CA PHE A 118 -8.17 2.96 -13.52
C PHE A 118 -7.38 3.73 -14.59
N SER A 119 -6.84 4.90 -14.24
CA SER A 119 -6.08 5.74 -15.19
C SER A 119 -4.75 5.12 -15.60
N THR A 120 -4.25 4.10 -14.90
CA THR A 120 -3.01 3.41 -15.27
C THR A 120 -3.24 2.20 -16.17
N HIS A 121 -4.50 1.89 -16.53
CA HIS A 121 -4.84 0.87 -17.50
C HIS A 121 -5.18 1.53 -18.86
N PRO A 122 -4.34 1.39 -19.91
CA PRO A 122 -4.72 1.77 -21.27
C PRO A 122 -5.76 0.81 -21.86
#